data_AF-A0A7G7BPS3-F1
#
_entry.id   AF-A0A7G7BPS3-F1
#
_cell.length_a   1.000
_cell.length_b   1.000
_cell.length_c   1.000
_cell.angle_alpha   90.00
_cell.angle_beta   90.00
_cell.angle_gamma   90.00
#
_symmetry.space_group_name_H-M   'P 1'
#
loop_
_entity.id
_entity.type
_entity.pdbx_description
1 polymer ?
#
loop_
_entity_poly.entity_id
_entity_poly.type
_entity_poly.pdbx_seq_one_letter_code
_entity_poly.pdbx_strand_id
1 'polypeptide(L)'
;MYELNRILLRNFGPRDARYENVDLDFSAVGAPVQAASLVPVAGHVTQRPSPASLVMLQNGGGKGVLLTGITCTTIPRRHQDLEVLRNFVVSLAQPSHIVLEWADARTGRLLVTAQVLAPEGDGIKRRFYSFHPSAALSADALPFHRDGHWLPFDHYCTELRELQSTVEALELQILEVQEKWEKHQDGLGLEPGLFDVQRKMNATESGAAEAFTTSSAGAFVQWLLEKANDDDTYAKLGDAFATYASAHDQREKLGKERQFALAMEQICSQVADRHQEHTDQQRETAQAKSGLVTLASGLMRRHQILIAAAQTTTGTVNTAYRDHEAAKQDLDVANVRVAHVRLASCGIELREAAAEQKRVAGESQEVQDSLAGWRSVPVALRHAAAQDHHSRMQQALSQAEQAAAPYVQARDTAAAACGRATRQPSRRHAPRPTI
;
A
#
# COMPACT_ATOMS: atom_id res chain seq x y z
N MET A 1 54.89 45.47 -30.12
CA MET A 1 53.83 46.48 -30.31
C MET A 1 53.82 46.81 -31.78
N TYR A 2 52.67 46.68 -32.43
CA TYR A 2 52.55 46.94 -33.85
C TYR A 2 52.17 48.39 -34.12
N GLU A 3 52.78 48.96 -35.15
CA GLU A 3 52.54 50.33 -35.61
C GLU A 3 52.03 50.29 -37.04
N LEU A 4 51.03 51.10 -37.35
CA LEU A 4 50.43 51.11 -38.69
C LEU A 4 51.44 51.66 -39.70
N ASN A 5 51.93 50.80 -40.57
CA ASN A 5 52.96 51.08 -41.56
C ASN A 5 52.36 51.63 -42.85
N ARG A 6 51.25 51.04 -43.31
CA ARG A 6 50.63 51.39 -44.59
C ARG A 6 49.14 51.03 -44.62
N ILE A 7 48.36 51.79 -45.37
CA ILE A 7 46.93 51.54 -45.62
C ILE A 7 46.70 51.49 -47.13
N LEU A 8 46.15 50.38 -47.63
CA LEU A 8 45.69 50.28 -49.00
C LEU A 8 44.17 50.14 -49.02
N LEU A 9 43.53 51.07 -49.73
CA LEU A 9 42.09 51.08 -49.98
C LEU A 9 41.84 50.88 -51.48
N ARG A 10 40.99 49.90 -51.79
CA ARG A 10 40.59 49.55 -53.15
C ARG A 10 39.08 49.52 -53.20
N ASN A 11 38.50 50.36 -54.05
CA ASN A 11 37.05 50.47 -54.23
C ASN A 11 36.25 50.54 -52.91
N PHE A 12 36.65 51.37 -51.95
CA PHE A 12 36.00 51.44 -50.64
C PHE A 12 35.41 52.83 -50.38
N GLY A 13 34.15 52.90 -49.94
CA GLY A 13 33.46 54.13 -49.58
C GLY A 13 32.24 54.46 -50.44
N PRO A 14 31.38 55.38 -49.95
CA PRO A 14 30.22 55.86 -50.70
C PRO A 14 30.65 56.68 -51.91
N ARG A 15 29.74 56.84 -52.89
CA ARG A 15 30.04 57.49 -54.18
C ARG A 15 30.74 58.86 -54.07
N ASP A 16 30.33 59.68 -53.10
CA ASP A 16 30.83 61.05 -52.95
C ASP A 16 32.16 61.15 -52.20
N ALA A 17 32.63 60.05 -51.59
CA ALA A 17 33.82 60.01 -50.75
C ALA A 17 34.60 58.68 -50.90
N ARG A 18 34.70 58.20 -52.15
CA ARG A 18 35.22 56.88 -52.50
C ARG A 18 36.74 56.86 -52.61
N TYR A 19 37.36 55.84 -52.01
CA TYR A 19 38.76 55.48 -52.17
C TYR A 19 38.90 54.38 -53.22
N GLU A 20 39.12 54.78 -54.48
CA GLU A 20 39.15 53.85 -55.62
C GLU A 20 40.45 53.06 -55.69
N ASN A 21 41.59 53.73 -55.60
CA ASN A 21 42.93 53.14 -55.63
C ASN A 21 43.87 54.00 -54.78
N VAL A 22 43.69 53.96 -53.46
CA VAL A 22 44.46 54.81 -52.53
C VAL A 22 45.42 53.99 -51.72
N ASP A 23 46.61 54.56 -51.55
CA ASP A 23 47.72 53.98 -50.84
C ASP A 23 48.35 55.05 -49.97
N LEU A 24 48.28 54.85 -48.65
CA LEU A 24 48.84 55.73 -47.65
C LEU A 24 50.01 55.03 -47.00
N ASP A 25 51.22 55.40 -47.40
CA ASP A 25 52.46 54.86 -46.88
C ASP A 25 53.02 55.77 -45.78
N PHE A 26 53.18 55.20 -44.59
CA PHE A 26 53.78 55.86 -43.43
C PHE A 26 55.14 55.27 -43.06
N SER A 27 55.65 54.34 -43.87
CA SER A 27 56.89 53.61 -43.61
C SER A 27 58.14 54.51 -43.72
N ALA A 28 59.25 54.03 -43.14
CA ALA A 28 60.59 54.62 -43.33
C ALA A 28 60.75 56.11 -42.96
N VAL A 29 60.01 56.58 -41.95
CA VAL A 29 60.11 57.95 -41.41
C VAL A 29 60.53 57.97 -39.94
N GLY A 30 60.12 56.95 -39.17
CA GLY A 30 60.36 56.88 -37.74
C GLY A 30 61.79 56.49 -37.36
N ALA A 31 61.98 56.26 -36.07
CA ALA A 31 63.25 55.79 -35.53
C ALA A 31 63.64 54.42 -36.11
N PRO A 32 64.94 54.10 -36.21
CA PRO A 32 65.39 52.77 -36.63
C PRO A 32 64.87 51.69 -35.69
N VAL A 33 64.55 50.51 -36.25
CA VAL A 33 64.13 49.34 -35.48
C VAL A 33 65.35 48.72 -34.80
N GLN A 34 65.24 48.39 -33.51
CA GLN A 34 66.37 47.91 -32.70
C GLN A 34 66.99 46.61 -33.23
N ALA A 35 66.17 45.67 -33.70
CA ALA A 35 66.63 44.39 -34.24
C ALA A 35 66.73 44.39 -35.78
N ALA A 36 66.80 45.56 -36.41
CA ALA A 36 66.93 45.65 -37.87
C ALA A 36 68.18 44.91 -38.34
N SER A 37 67.98 43.87 -39.15
CA SER A 37 69.07 43.22 -39.89
C SER A 37 69.69 44.21 -40.88
N LEU A 38 71.02 44.21 -40.97
CA LEU A 38 71.76 45.00 -41.98
C LEU A 38 71.50 44.49 -43.41
N VAL A 39 71.06 43.24 -43.55
CA VAL A 39 70.65 42.63 -44.81
C VAL A 39 69.13 42.79 -44.95
N PRO A 40 68.61 43.36 -46.06
CA PRO A 40 67.18 43.43 -46.33
C PRO A 40 66.56 42.03 -46.34
N VAL A 41 65.63 41.79 -45.42
CA VAL A 41 64.83 40.55 -45.38
C VAL A 41 63.43 40.89 -45.86
N ALA A 42 62.89 40.09 -46.78
CA ALA A 42 61.51 40.27 -47.24
C ALA A 42 60.54 40.27 -46.04
N GLY A 43 59.59 41.20 -46.05
CA GLY A 43 58.64 41.36 -44.95
C GLY A 43 59.21 41.98 -43.68
N HIS A 44 60.38 42.63 -43.73
CA HIS A 44 60.94 43.38 -42.62
C HIS A 44 61.26 44.82 -43.02
N VAL A 45 60.98 45.75 -42.12
CA VAL A 45 61.35 47.16 -42.24
C VAL A 45 62.52 47.49 -41.30
N THR A 46 63.41 48.37 -41.75
CA THR A 46 64.58 48.83 -40.98
C THR A 46 64.28 50.05 -40.12
N GLN A 47 63.18 50.75 -40.41
CA GLN A 47 62.72 51.94 -39.71
C GLN A 47 61.26 51.79 -39.35
N ARG A 48 60.89 52.37 -38.21
CA ARG A 48 59.51 52.41 -37.75
C ARG A 48 58.67 53.33 -38.65
N PRO A 49 57.34 53.14 -38.68
CA PRO A 49 56.44 54.09 -39.32
C PRO A 49 56.54 55.49 -38.70
N SER A 50 56.01 56.48 -39.39
CA SER A 50 55.88 57.84 -38.87
C SER A 50 55.14 57.83 -37.52
N PRO A 51 55.71 58.42 -36.45
CA PRO A 51 55.07 58.45 -35.13
C PRO A 51 53.79 59.31 -35.12
N ALA A 52 53.66 60.24 -36.05
CA ALA A 52 52.47 61.06 -36.23
C ALA A 52 52.30 61.44 -37.71
N SER A 53 51.10 61.24 -38.24
CA SER A 53 50.75 61.57 -39.63
C SER A 53 49.50 62.45 -39.66
N LEU A 54 49.55 63.56 -40.39
CA LEU A 54 48.42 64.45 -40.59
C LEU A 54 47.80 64.22 -41.97
N VAL A 55 46.59 63.68 -42.01
CA VAL A 55 45.81 63.53 -43.24
C VAL A 55 44.82 64.69 -43.33
N MET A 56 45.04 65.58 -44.30
CA MET A 56 44.15 66.72 -44.57
C MET A 56 43.23 66.41 -45.73
N LEU A 57 41.92 66.47 -45.48
CA LEU A 57 40.87 66.27 -46.48
C LEU A 57 39.89 67.44 -46.39
N GLN A 58 39.27 67.80 -47.51
CA GLN A 58 38.18 68.77 -47.51
C GLN A 58 36.97 68.19 -46.76
N ASN A 59 36.07 69.06 -46.29
CA ASN A 59 34.80 68.60 -45.69
C ASN A 59 34.03 67.74 -46.70
N GLY A 60 33.59 66.55 -46.28
CA GLY A 60 32.99 65.56 -47.17
C GLY A 60 33.99 64.71 -47.97
N GLY A 61 35.29 65.02 -47.94
CA GLY A 61 36.35 64.29 -48.66
C GLY A 61 36.71 62.91 -48.10
N GLY A 62 35.86 62.31 -47.27
CA GLY A 62 36.02 60.92 -46.83
C GLY A 62 36.86 60.68 -45.58
N LYS A 63 37.21 61.69 -44.77
CA LYS A 63 37.94 61.47 -43.50
C LYS A 63 37.28 60.42 -42.60
N GLY A 64 35.96 60.52 -42.43
CA GLY A 64 35.18 59.52 -41.68
C GLY A 64 35.19 58.16 -42.35
N VAL A 65 35.14 58.10 -43.69
CA VAL A 65 35.21 56.86 -44.48
C VAL A 65 36.55 56.14 -44.26
N LEU A 66 37.66 56.87 -44.28
CA LEU A 66 39.00 56.33 -44.00
C LEU A 66 39.07 55.72 -42.59
N LEU A 67 38.60 56.46 -41.57
CA LEU A 67 38.56 55.97 -40.19
C LEU A 67 37.64 54.75 -40.03
N THR A 68 36.49 54.75 -40.71
CA THR A 68 35.60 53.59 -40.77
C THR A 68 36.31 52.39 -41.38
N GLY A 69 37.06 52.56 -42.48
CA GLY A 69 37.81 51.48 -43.11
C GLY A 69 38.84 50.83 -42.19
N ILE A 70 39.62 51.65 -41.47
CA ILE A 70 40.58 51.16 -40.48
C ILE A 70 39.84 50.41 -39.37
N THR A 71 38.84 51.04 -38.76
CA THR A 71 38.14 50.50 -37.58
C THR A 71 37.25 49.31 -37.86
N CYS A 72 36.68 49.17 -39.06
CA CYS A 72 35.89 47.98 -39.41
C CYS A 72 36.76 46.75 -39.67
N THR A 73 38.06 46.94 -39.93
CA THR A 73 39.03 45.85 -40.03
C THR A 73 39.65 45.51 -38.67
N THR A 74 39.88 46.50 -37.81
CA THR A 74 40.52 46.31 -36.49
C THR A 74 39.55 46.01 -35.35
N ILE A 75 38.36 46.62 -35.32
CA ILE A 75 37.35 46.40 -34.28
C ILE A 75 35.98 46.18 -34.93
N PRO A 76 35.78 45.05 -35.63
CA PRO A 76 34.55 44.84 -36.38
C PRO A 76 33.30 44.71 -35.49
N ARG A 77 33.40 44.39 -34.19
CA ARG A 77 32.25 44.36 -33.24
C ARG A 77 31.44 45.63 -33.17
N ARG A 78 32.07 46.74 -33.47
CA ARG A 78 31.43 48.06 -33.41
C ARG A 78 30.84 48.47 -34.76
N HIS A 79 31.06 47.65 -35.78
CA HIS A 79 30.49 47.75 -37.13
C HIS A 79 29.67 46.48 -37.45
N GLN A 80 28.85 46.05 -36.49
CA GLN A 80 27.94 44.91 -36.65
C GLN A 80 26.78 45.22 -37.59
N ASP A 81 26.44 46.50 -37.75
CA ASP A 81 25.39 46.92 -38.66
C ASP A 81 25.85 46.79 -40.11
N LEU A 82 25.49 45.66 -40.72
CA LEU A 82 25.80 45.36 -42.10
C LEU A 82 25.06 46.29 -43.07
N GLU A 83 23.95 46.90 -42.69
CA GLU A 83 23.26 47.87 -43.55
C GLU A 83 24.09 49.15 -43.70
N VAL A 84 24.71 49.61 -42.61
CA VAL A 84 25.60 50.78 -42.62
C VAL A 84 26.83 50.50 -43.48
N LEU A 85 27.46 49.33 -43.33
CA LEU A 85 28.61 48.95 -44.17
C LEU A 85 28.24 48.80 -45.65
N ARG A 86 26.97 48.53 -45.99
CA ARG A 86 26.54 48.32 -47.38
C ARG A 86 26.71 49.59 -48.18
N ASN A 87 26.52 50.75 -47.54
CA ASN A 87 26.70 52.06 -48.15
C ASN A 87 28.16 52.36 -48.55
N PHE A 88 29.12 51.56 -48.07
CA PHE A 88 30.55 51.70 -48.37
C PHE A 88 31.03 50.74 -49.47
N VAL A 89 30.14 49.90 -50.01
CA VAL A 89 30.46 48.87 -51.01
C VAL A 89 29.59 49.07 -52.23
N VAL A 90 30.18 49.04 -53.43
CA VAL A 90 29.50 49.48 -54.66
C VAL A 90 29.01 48.33 -55.54
N SER A 91 29.79 47.26 -55.71
CA SER A 91 29.50 46.24 -56.71
C SER A 91 30.03 44.85 -56.32
N LEU A 92 29.31 43.80 -56.74
CA LEU A 92 29.76 42.40 -56.68
C LEU A 92 30.97 42.13 -57.58
N ALA A 93 31.03 42.78 -58.74
CA ALA A 93 32.10 42.60 -59.73
C ALA A 93 33.40 43.32 -59.36
N GLN A 94 33.32 44.25 -58.40
CA GLN A 94 34.46 45.01 -57.91
C GLN A 94 34.38 45.01 -56.37
N PRO A 95 34.91 43.98 -55.70
CA PRO A 95 34.90 43.95 -54.24
C PRO A 95 35.68 45.14 -53.65
N SER A 96 35.28 45.58 -52.46
CA SER A 96 36.02 46.59 -51.69
C SER A 96 37.09 45.89 -50.88
N HIS A 97 38.35 46.34 -50.98
CA HIS A 97 39.44 45.82 -50.17
C HIS A 97 39.99 46.90 -49.24
N ILE A 98 40.22 46.49 -48.00
CA ILE A 98 40.88 47.30 -46.98
C ILE A 98 42.04 46.48 -46.47
N VAL A 99 43.25 46.98 -46.65
CA VAL A 99 44.48 46.29 -46.28
C VAL A 99 45.27 47.21 -45.36
N LEU A 100 45.59 46.71 -44.18
CA LEU A 100 46.38 47.41 -43.17
C LEU A 100 47.67 46.62 -42.99
N GLU A 101 48.80 47.27 -43.24
CA GLU A 101 50.11 46.70 -42.97
C GLU A 101 50.68 47.31 -41.71
N TRP A 102 51.17 46.46 -40.82
CA TRP A 102 51.68 46.81 -39.51
C TRP A 102 53.14 46.42 -39.40
N ALA A 103 53.96 47.26 -38.76
CA ALA A 103 55.35 46.94 -38.43
C ALA A 103 55.48 46.71 -36.92
N ASP A 104 56.07 45.59 -36.50
CA ASP A 104 56.45 45.41 -35.11
C ASP A 104 57.59 46.37 -34.75
N ALA A 105 57.33 47.31 -33.84
CA ALA A 105 58.29 48.34 -33.44
C ALA A 105 59.64 47.79 -32.94
N ARG A 106 59.68 46.53 -32.46
CA ARG A 106 60.89 45.90 -31.92
C ARG A 106 61.67 45.12 -32.98
N THR A 107 60.96 44.30 -33.77
CA THR A 107 61.58 43.35 -34.71
C THR A 107 61.59 43.85 -36.15
N GLY A 108 60.71 44.78 -36.50
CA GLY A 108 60.53 45.28 -37.85
C GLY A 108 59.77 44.31 -38.74
N ARG A 109 59.33 43.15 -38.22
CA ARG A 109 58.52 42.18 -38.96
C ARG A 109 57.19 42.82 -39.33
N LEU A 110 56.82 42.68 -40.60
CA LEU A 110 55.55 43.15 -41.12
C LEU A 110 54.44 42.12 -40.89
N LEU A 111 53.26 42.62 -40.60
CA LEU A 111 52.03 41.85 -40.51
C LEU A 111 50.98 42.57 -41.34
N VAL A 112 50.33 41.85 -42.26
CA VAL A 112 49.18 42.38 -43.01
C VAL A 112 47.91 41.85 -42.37
N THR A 113 46.96 42.73 -42.11
CA THR A 113 45.58 42.39 -41.79
C THR A 113 44.65 43.09 -42.77
N ALA A 114 43.69 42.36 -43.30
CA ALA A 114 42.86 42.90 -44.35
C ALA A 114 41.46 42.31 -44.30
N GLN A 115 40.56 43.01 -44.97
CA GLN A 115 39.22 42.54 -45.25
C GLN A 115 38.84 42.81 -46.70
N VAL A 116 38.00 41.94 -47.22
CA VAL A 116 37.34 42.10 -48.50
C VAL A 116 35.82 42.06 -48.28
N LEU A 117 35.12 42.98 -48.94
CA LEU A 117 33.67 43.16 -48.83
C LEU A 117 33.04 43.16 -50.23
N ALA A 118 31.88 42.52 -50.38
CA ALA A 118 31.07 42.59 -51.58
C ALA A 118 29.58 42.54 -51.20
N PRO A 119 28.67 43.17 -51.97
CA PRO A 119 27.25 43.09 -51.68
C PRO A 119 26.74 41.66 -51.90
N GLU A 120 25.77 41.20 -51.11
CA GLU A 120 25.10 39.91 -51.29
C GLU A 120 23.63 40.04 -50.93
N GLY A 121 22.75 39.99 -51.94
CA GLY A 121 21.33 40.32 -51.75
C GLY A 121 21.17 41.70 -51.12
N ASP A 122 20.45 41.76 -49.99
CA ASP A 122 20.27 42.99 -49.21
C ASP A 122 21.42 43.26 -48.20
N GLY A 123 22.37 42.32 -48.05
CA GLY A 123 23.49 42.35 -47.11
C GLY A 123 24.87 42.44 -47.76
N ILE A 124 25.90 41.93 -47.05
CA ILE A 124 27.32 41.97 -47.47
C ILE A 124 28.01 40.64 -47.17
N LYS A 125 28.74 40.12 -48.15
CA LYS A 125 29.78 39.11 -47.96
C LYS A 125 31.05 39.76 -47.43
N ARG A 126 31.59 39.21 -46.33
CA ARG A 126 32.83 39.69 -45.72
C ARG A 126 33.80 38.55 -45.49
N ARG A 127 35.07 38.80 -45.79
CA ARG A 127 36.18 37.90 -45.43
C ARG A 127 37.31 38.71 -44.82
N PHE A 128 37.82 38.23 -43.70
CA PHE A 128 39.04 38.74 -43.09
C PHE A 128 40.21 37.82 -43.41
N TYR A 129 41.40 38.38 -43.54
CA TYR A 129 42.60 37.59 -43.66
C TYR A 129 43.82 38.33 -43.10
N SER A 130 44.81 37.56 -42.67
CA SER A 130 46.10 38.09 -42.23
C SER A 130 47.23 37.21 -42.71
N PHE A 131 48.39 37.80 -42.99
CA PHE A 131 49.61 37.05 -43.32
C PHE A 131 50.84 37.88 -42.97
N HIS A 132 51.98 37.21 -42.85
CA HIS A 132 53.28 37.86 -42.78
C HIS A 132 53.85 38.00 -44.19
N PRO A 133 54.10 39.22 -44.69
CA PRO A 133 54.69 39.41 -46.00
C PRO A 133 56.00 38.65 -46.17
N SER A 134 56.23 38.13 -47.37
CA SER A 134 57.44 37.41 -47.74
C SER A 134 57.75 37.64 -49.22
N ALA A 135 58.77 36.96 -49.75
CA ALA A 135 59.06 37.01 -51.20
C ALA A 135 57.90 36.46 -52.06
N ALA A 136 57.03 35.61 -51.50
CA ALA A 136 55.91 35.02 -52.22
C ALA A 136 54.67 35.94 -52.30
N LEU A 137 54.44 36.78 -51.28
CA LEU A 137 53.30 37.68 -51.22
C LEU A 137 53.61 38.89 -50.34
N SER A 138 53.28 40.07 -50.84
CA SER A 138 53.32 41.35 -50.12
C SER A 138 52.01 42.11 -50.32
N ALA A 139 51.82 43.21 -49.59
CA ALA A 139 50.63 44.06 -49.77
C ALA A 139 50.49 44.61 -51.21
N ASP A 140 51.62 44.87 -51.88
CA ASP A 140 51.68 45.34 -53.28
C ASP A 140 51.30 44.27 -54.30
N ALA A 141 51.59 43.01 -53.98
CA ALA A 141 51.39 41.87 -54.88
C ALA A 141 50.04 41.16 -54.65
N LEU A 142 49.11 41.77 -53.91
CA LEU A 142 47.79 41.20 -53.70
C LEU A 142 47.01 41.10 -55.03
N PRO A 143 46.28 40.00 -55.28
CA PRO A 143 45.66 39.71 -56.58
C PRO A 143 44.36 40.48 -56.79
N PHE A 144 44.38 41.81 -56.66
CA PHE A 144 43.20 42.66 -56.87
C PHE A 144 42.67 42.57 -58.31
N HIS A 145 43.57 42.37 -59.26
CA HIS A 145 43.27 42.31 -60.69
C HIS A 145 43.91 41.09 -61.35
N ARG A 146 43.27 40.60 -62.41
CA ARG A 146 43.80 39.61 -63.35
C ARG A 146 43.54 40.10 -64.76
N ASP A 147 44.58 40.12 -65.60
CA ASP A 147 44.50 40.61 -66.99
C ASP A 147 43.85 42.01 -67.10
N GLY A 148 44.16 42.89 -66.14
CA GLY A 148 43.62 44.26 -66.08
C GLY A 148 42.17 44.38 -65.57
N HIS A 149 41.52 43.27 -65.22
CA HIS A 149 40.15 43.26 -64.71
C HIS A 149 40.11 42.98 -63.21
N TRP A 150 39.17 43.59 -62.49
CA TRP A 150 38.93 43.30 -61.09
C TRP A 150 38.64 41.82 -60.88
N LEU A 151 39.27 41.24 -59.86
CA LEU A 151 38.99 39.88 -59.48
C LEU A 151 37.71 39.84 -58.62
N PRO A 152 36.64 39.13 -59.03
CA PRO A 152 35.42 39.04 -58.24
C PRO A 152 35.66 38.45 -56.85
N PHE A 153 34.79 38.76 -55.89
CA PHE A 153 34.95 38.36 -54.48
C PHE A 153 35.28 36.87 -54.29
N ASP A 154 34.50 35.98 -54.91
CA ASP A 154 34.66 34.53 -54.74
C ASP A 154 35.96 34.02 -55.39
N HIS A 155 36.36 34.62 -56.52
CA HIS A 155 37.63 34.30 -57.19
C HIS A 155 38.82 34.79 -56.36
N TYR A 156 38.75 36.01 -55.82
CA TYR A 156 39.77 36.54 -54.92
C TYR A 156 39.96 35.66 -53.66
N CYS A 157 38.85 35.23 -53.04
CA CYS A 157 38.91 34.30 -51.92
C CYS A 157 39.50 32.94 -52.31
N THR A 158 39.29 32.48 -53.55
CA THR A 158 39.85 31.21 -54.04
C THR A 158 41.37 31.32 -54.22
N GLU A 159 41.84 32.38 -54.87
CA GLU A 159 43.28 32.66 -55.01
C GLU A 159 44.00 32.76 -53.66
N LEU A 160 43.38 33.43 -52.67
CA LEU A 160 43.96 33.49 -51.32
C LEU A 160 44.08 32.09 -50.68
N ARG A 161 43.10 31.20 -50.88
CA ARG A 161 43.18 29.83 -50.36
C ARG A 161 44.23 29.00 -51.10
N GLU A 162 44.41 29.21 -52.39
CA GLU A 162 45.48 28.56 -53.17
C GLU A 162 46.86 29.04 -52.71
N LEU A 163 47.03 30.33 -52.42
CA LEU A 163 48.26 30.86 -51.82
C LEU A 163 48.51 30.28 -50.43
N GLN A 164 47.45 30.12 -49.62
CA GLN A 164 47.51 29.52 -48.30
C GLN A 164 47.98 28.05 -48.34
N SER A 165 47.53 27.27 -49.33
CA SER A 165 47.94 25.86 -49.48
C SER A 165 49.31 25.69 -50.11
N THR A 166 49.76 26.65 -50.91
CA THR A 166 51.03 26.57 -51.66
C THR A 166 52.22 27.08 -50.85
N VAL A 167 52.03 28.09 -50.01
CA VAL A 167 53.12 28.78 -49.29
C VAL A 167 52.84 28.83 -47.79
N GLU A 168 53.27 27.79 -47.08
CA GLU A 168 53.12 27.68 -45.62
C GLU A 168 53.82 28.83 -44.86
N ALA A 169 54.92 29.35 -45.40
CA ALA A 169 55.72 30.43 -44.80
C ALA A 169 54.96 31.77 -44.66
N LEU A 170 53.81 31.95 -45.34
CA LEU A 170 53.01 33.17 -45.23
C LEU A 170 52.23 33.26 -43.91
N GLU A 171 52.08 32.14 -43.19
CA GLU A 171 51.19 32.04 -42.01
C GLU A 171 49.79 32.64 -42.32
N LEU A 172 49.34 32.50 -43.57
CA LEU A 172 48.11 33.11 -44.06
C LEU A 172 46.91 32.46 -43.34
N GLN A 173 46.08 33.29 -42.73
CA GLN A 173 44.84 32.89 -42.06
C GLN A 173 43.67 33.62 -42.68
N ILE A 174 42.60 32.90 -42.98
CA ILE A 174 41.40 33.40 -43.67
C ILE A 174 40.18 33.07 -42.81
N LEU A 175 39.46 34.09 -42.36
CA LEU A 175 38.36 33.97 -41.40
C LEU A 175 37.10 34.67 -41.92
N GLU A 176 35.94 34.02 -41.71
CA GLU A 176 34.62 34.55 -42.08
C GLU A 176 33.89 35.11 -40.85
N VAL A 177 34.11 34.50 -39.69
CA VAL A 177 33.42 34.84 -38.44
C VAL A 177 34.18 35.94 -37.72
N GLN A 178 33.48 37.02 -37.44
CA GLN A 178 34.02 38.22 -36.81
C GLN A 178 34.63 37.96 -35.43
N GLU A 179 33.94 37.23 -34.55
CA GLU A 179 34.46 36.91 -33.22
C GLU A 179 35.75 36.07 -33.28
N LYS A 180 35.89 35.23 -34.31
CA LYS A 180 37.12 34.46 -34.55
C LYS A 180 38.24 35.37 -35.03
N TRP A 181 37.92 36.37 -35.85
CA TRP A 181 38.88 37.36 -36.33
C TRP A 181 39.41 38.23 -35.18
N GLU A 182 38.56 38.70 -34.28
CA GLU A 182 38.99 39.48 -33.11
C GLU A 182 39.95 38.68 -32.22
N LYS A 183 39.60 37.44 -31.88
CA LYS A 183 40.48 36.53 -31.12
C LYS A 183 41.80 36.24 -31.85
N HIS A 184 41.76 36.16 -33.17
CA HIS A 184 42.95 35.94 -34.00
C HIS A 184 43.88 37.17 -33.99
N GLN A 185 43.33 38.38 -34.08
CA GLN A 185 44.11 39.62 -33.98
C GLN A 185 44.79 39.75 -32.61
N ASP A 186 44.09 39.42 -31.53
CA ASP A 186 44.67 39.38 -30.17
C ASP A 186 45.82 38.36 -30.10
N GLY A 187 45.66 37.19 -30.73
CA GLY A 187 46.70 36.15 -30.81
C GLY A 187 47.93 36.56 -31.62
N LEU A 188 47.79 37.45 -32.60
CA LEU A 188 48.90 38.04 -33.36
C LEU A 188 49.66 39.11 -32.55
N GLY A 189 49.14 39.52 -31.39
CA GLY A 189 49.71 40.60 -30.57
C GLY A 189 49.38 42.00 -31.09
N LEU A 190 48.35 42.13 -31.93
CA LEU A 190 47.71 43.42 -32.15
C LEU A 190 46.95 43.81 -30.89
N GLU A 191 46.84 45.11 -30.60
CA GLU A 191 46.03 45.63 -29.49
C GLU A 191 44.89 46.49 -30.06
N PRO A 192 43.85 45.89 -30.69
CA PRO A 192 42.80 46.67 -31.34
C PRO A 192 42.02 47.54 -30.36
N GLY A 193 41.97 47.18 -29.08
CA GLY A 193 41.33 47.96 -28.01
C GLY A 193 41.83 49.41 -27.91
N LEU A 194 43.08 49.70 -28.31
CA LEU A 194 43.60 51.07 -28.36
C LEU A 194 42.83 51.96 -29.36
N PHE A 195 42.37 51.38 -30.48
CA PHE A 195 41.51 52.09 -31.43
C PHE A 195 40.11 52.35 -30.86
N ASP A 196 39.64 51.58 -29.88
CA ASP A 196 38.33 51.81 -29.24
C ASP A 196 38.37 53.07 -28.39
N VAL A 197 39.48 53.28 -27.65
CA VAL A 197 39.72 54.52 -26.89
C VAL A 197 39.76 55.73 -27.83
N GLN A 198 40.52 55.65 -28.94
CA GLN A 198 40.60 56.73 -29.91
C GLN A 198 39.26 57.01 -30.60
N ARG A 199 38.48 55.97 -30.94
CA ARG A 199 37.13 56.19 -31.48
C ARG A 199 36.19 56.81 -30.46
N LYS A 200 36.21 56.36 -29.19
CA LYS A 200 35.40 56.95 -28.10
C LYS A 200 35.74 58.43 -27.90
N MET A 201 37.00 58.83 -28.07
CA MET A 201 37.44 60.23 -28.04
C MET A 201 37.00 61.03 -29.28
N ASN A 202 36.93 60.38 -30.45
CA ASN A 202 36.61 61.00 -31.74
C ASN A 202 35.13 60.88 -32.17
N ALA A 203 34.26 60.28 -31.34
CA ALA A 203 32.84 60.05 -31.65
C ALA A 203 32.02 61.36 -31.76
N THR A 204 32.53 62.44 -31.18
CA THR A 204 32.07 63.82 -31.41
C THR A 204 33.29 64.63 -31.85
N GLU A 205 33.19 65.44 -32.92
CA GLU A 205 34.29 66.34 -33.36
C GLU A 205 34.77 67.28 -32.23
N SER A 206 33.94 67.46 -31.21
CA SER A 206 34.14 68.24 -29.99
C SER A 206 34.40 67.40 -28.71
N GLY A 207 34.44 66.06 -28.77
CA GLY A 207 34.52 65.21 -27.58
C GLY A 207 35.83 65.32 -26.80
N ALA A 208 36.95 65.46 -27.51
CA ALA A 208 38.23 65.79 -26.87
C ALA A 208 38.26 67.24 -26.36
N ALA A 209 37.52 68.16 -27.00
CA ALA A 209 37.42 69.54 -26.54
C ALA A 209 36.59 69.64 -25.24
N GLU A 210 35.58 68.77 -25.04
CA GLU A 210 34.82 68.70 -23.79
C GLU A 210 35.71 68.41 -22.57
N ALA A 211 36.71 67.55 -22.72
CA ALA A 211 37.70 67.28 -21.68
C ALA A 211 38.45 68.55 -21.25
N PHE A 212 38.71 69.48 -22.18
CA PHE A 212 39.33 70.79 -21.90
C PHE A 212 38.34 71.88 -21.48
N THR A 213 37.03 71.65 -21.59
CA THR A 213 35.99 72.54 -21.05
C THR A 213 35.60 72.20 -19.61
N THR A 214 36.07 71.08 -19.06
CA THR A 214 35.79 70.74 -17.66
C THR A 214 36.47 71.74 -16.73
N SER A 215 35.66 72.41 -15.90
CA SER A 215 36.08 73.51 -15.02
C SER A 215 36.73 73.04 -13.71
N SER A 216 36.87 71.73 -13.50
CA SER A 216 37.51 71.16 -12.31
C SER A 216 38.15 69.80 -12.57
N ALA A 217 39.21 69.49 -11.82
CA ALA A 217 39.89 68.21 -11.88
C ALA A 217 38.97 67.01 -11.59
N GLY A 218 37.94 67.19 -10.74
CA GLY A 218 36.95 66.15 -10.45
C GLY A 218 36.07 65.82 -11.66
N ALA A 219 35.61 66.84 -12.39
CA ALA A 219 34.82 66.66 -13.60
C ALA A 219 35.64 65.97 -14.71
N PHE A 220 36.92 66.29 -14.83
CA PHE A 220 37.83 65.61 -15.75
C PHE A 220 38.02 64.13 -15.39
N VAL A 221 38.26 63.80 -14.11
CA VAL A 221 38.42 62.42 -13.65
C VAL A 221 37.13 61.62 -13.87
N GLN A 222 35.97 62.20 -13.58
CA GLN A 222 34.69 61.54 -13.81
C GLN A 222 34.44 61.28 -15.30
N TRP A 223 34.69 62.27 -16.16
CA TRP A 223 34.60 62.11 -17.62
C TRP A 223 35.56 61.01 -18.13
N LEU A 224 36.78 60.95 -17.58
CA LEU A 224 37.77 59.94 -17.95
C LEU A 224 37.32 58.54 -17.50
N LEU A 225 36.72 58.41 -16.32
CA LEU A 225 36.18 57.14 -15.82
C LEU A 225 34.97 56.68 -16.64
N GLU A 226 34.08 57.59 -17.06
CA GLU A 226 32.92 57.28 -17.91
C GLU A 226 33.36 56.84 -19.32
N LYS A 227 34.40 57.46 -19.88
CA LYS A 227 34.90 57.07 -21.22
C LYS A 227 35.82 55.85 -21.20
N ALA A 228 36.58 55.64 -20.13
CA ALA A 228 37.48 54.50 -19.97
C ALA A 228 36.74 53.22 -19.56
N ASN A 229 35.63 53.32 -18.82
CA ASN A 229 34.81 52.17 -18.49
C ASN A 229 33.84 51.82 -19.63
N ASP A 230 33.55 50.53 -19.76
CA ASP A 230 32.53 50.04 -20.69
C ASP A 230 31.21 49.92 -19.90
N ASP A 231 30.31 50.89 -20.07
CA ASP A 231 29.02 50.97 -19.39
C ASP A 231 28.23 49.66 -19.45
N ASP A 232 28.35 48.92 -20.55
CA ASP A 232 27.71 47.61 -20.77
C ASP A 232 28.10 46.55 -19.71
N THR A 233 29.32 46.63 -19.15
CA THR A 233 29.80 45.66 -18.17
C THR A 233 29.19 45.93 -16.80
N TYR A 234 29.07 47.20 -16.43
CA TYR A 234 28.49 47.61 -15.15
C TYR A 234 26.95 47.54 -15.16
N ALA A 235 26.32 47.79 -16.31
CA ALA A 235 24.88 47.58 -16.50
C ALA A 235 24.51 46.10 -16.26
N LYS A 236 25.26 45.17 -16.86
CA LYS A 236 25.05 43.71 -16.65
C LYS A 236 25.26 43.29 -15.20
N LEU A 237 26.23 43.89 -14.50
CA LEU A 237 26.44 43.64 -13.08
C LEU A 237 25.26 44.17 -12.25
N GLY A 238 24.73 45.35 -12.59
CA GLY A 238 23.53 45.92 -12.00
C GLY A 238 22.30 45.02 -12.17
N ASP A 239 22.07 44.51 -13.38
CA ASP A 239 20.98 43.57 -13.69
C ASP A 239 21.11 42.26 -12.89
N ALA A 240 22.33 41.76 -12.72
CA ALA A 240 22.59 40.59 -11.90
C ALA A 240 22.22 40.84 -10.43
N PHE A 241 22.64 41.97 -9.84
CA PHE A 241 22.27 42.34 -8.48
C PHE A 241 20.76 42.55 -8.30
N ALA A 242 20.09 43.18 -9.27
CA ALA A 242 18.63 43.34 -9.25
C ALA A 242 17.91 41.99 -9.28
N THR A 243 18.42 41.04 -10.07
CA THR A 243 17.91 39.66 -10.11
C THR A 243 18.10 38.95 -8.77
N TYR A 244 19.27 39.07 -8.15
CA TYR A 244 19.53 38.51 -6.82
C TYR A 244 18.63 39.13 -5.74
N ALA A 245 18.42 40.44 -5.76
CA ALA A 245 17.52 41.12 -4.83
C ALA A 245 16.07 40.63 -4.99
N SER A 246 15.58 40.50 -6.23
CA SER A 246 14.25 39.96 -6.52
C SER A 246 14.11 38.50 -6.07
N ALA A 247 15.13 37.67 -6.31
CA ALA A 247 15.15 36.28 -5.86
C ALA A 247 15.17 36.17 -4.31
N HIS A 248 15.87 37.08 -3.64
CA HIS A 248 15.89 37.16 -2.19
C HIS A 248 14.51 37.51 -1.62
N ASP A 249 13.82 38.49 -2.20
CA ASP A 249 12.46 38.88 -1.81
C ASP A 249 11.43 37.76 -2.05
N GLN A 250 11.61 36.96 -3.11
CA GLN A 250 10.75 35.80 -3.38
C GLN A 250 10.98 34.63 -2.42
N ARG A 251 12.21 34.48 -1.89
CA ARG A 251 12.55 33.37 -1.00
C ARG A 251 11.70 33.37 0.27
N GLU A 252 11.43 34.53 0.86
CA GLU A 252 10.59 34.61 2.06
C GLU A 252 9.15 34.16 1.76
N LYS A 253 8.60 34.56 0.60
CA LYS A 253 7.26 34.15 0.16
C LYS A 253 7.19 32.65 -0.10
N LEU A 254 8.16 32.09 -0.83
CA LEU A 254 8.25 30.65 -1.09
C LEU A 254 8.45 29.84 0.20
N GLY A 255 9.15 30.40 1.20
CA GLY A 255 9.27 29.81 2.53
C GLY A 255 7.92 29.68 3.23
N LYS A 256 7.09 30.72 3.18
CA LYS A 256 5.72 30.71 3.74
C LYS A 256 4.80 29.76 2.98
N GLU A 257 4.86 29.75 1.64
CA GLU A 257 4.09 28.82 0.81
C GLU A 257 4.48 27.36 1.10
N ARG A 258 5.77 27.05 1.23
CA ARG A 258 6.23 25.72 1.61
C ARG A 258 5.72 25.31 2.99
N GLN A 259 5.80 26.19 3.98
CA GLN A 259 5.27 25.91 5.32
C GLN A 259 3.76 25.65 5.29
N PHE A 260 3.02 26.45 4.53
CA PHE A 260 1.59 26.24 4.32
C PHE A 260 1.30 24.89 3.66
N ALA A 261 2.03 24.53 2.60
CA ALA A 261 1.86 23.27 1.89
C ALA A 261 2.11 22.05 2.80
N LEU A 262 3.18 22.09 3.61
CA LEU A 262 3.49 21.03 4.58
C LEU A 262 2.42 20.90 5.67
N ALA A 263 1.89 22.03 6.17
CA ALA A 263 0.81 22.00 7.15
C ALA A 263 -0.49 21.44 6.55
N MET A 264 -0.81 21.81 5.30
CA MET A 264 -1.96 21.27 4.58
C MET A 264 -1.83 19.78 4.32
N GLU A 265 -0.65 19.30 3.91
CA GLU A 265 -0.36 17.88 3.73
C GLU A 265 -0.64 17.10 5.02
N GLN A 266 -0.15 17.58 6.17
CA GLN A 266 -0.38 16.93 7.46
C GLN A 266 -1.87 16.86 7.82
N ILE A 267 -2.62 17.93 7.61
CA ILE A 267 -4.06 17.96 7.86
C ILE A 267 -4.79 17.00 6.93
N CYS A 268 -4.47 17.01 5.64
CA CYS A 268 -5.05 16.11 4.65
C CYS A 268 -4.75 14.64 4.96
N SER A 269 -3.54 14.31 5.41
CA SER A 269 -3.18 12.96 5.86
C SER A 269 -4.05 12.52 7.04
N GLN A 270 -4.19 13.38 8.07
CA GLN A 270 -5.04 13.06 9.22
C GLN A 270 -6.51 12.85 8.84
N VAL A 271 -7.03 13.64 7.89
CA VAL A 271 -8.40 13.48 7.38
C VAL A 271 -8.53 12.18 6.58
N ALA A 272 -7.53 11.82 5.78
CA ALA A 272 -7.50 10.57 5.02
C ALA A 272 -7.49 9.36 5.96
N ASP A 273 -6.66 9.37 7.01
CA ASP A 273 -6.59 8.32 8.03
C ASP A 273 -7.94 8.14 8.73
N ARG A 274 -8.56 9.25 9.17
CA ARG A 274 -9.89 9.26 9.79
C ARG A 274 -10.99 8.73 8.85
N HIS A 275 -10.91 9.07 7.56
CA HIS A 275 -11.85 8.59 6.56
C HIS A 275 -11.71 7.08 6.33
N GLN A 276 -10.48 6.58 6.33
CA GLN A 276 -10.19 5.16 6.21
C GLN A 276 -10.72 4.39 7.43
N GLU A 277 -10.42 4.85 8.66
CA GLU A 277 -10.95 4.28 9.90
C GLU A 277 -12.48 4.21 9.88
N HIS A 278 -13.14 5.30 9.47
CA HIS A 278 -14.59 5.35 9.38
C HIS A 278 -15.15 4.36 8.36
N THR A 279 -14.49 4.20 7.21
CA THR A 279 -14.92 3.26 6.18
C THR A 279 -14.73 1.81 6.64
N ASP A 280 -13.64 1.51 7.35
CA ASP A 280 -13.38 0.19 7.92
C ASP A 280 -14.43 -0.15 9.00
N GLN A 281 -14.75 0.80 9.91
CA GLN A 281 -15.85 0.65 10.88
C GLN A 281 -17.21 0.43 10.19
N GLN A 282 -17.49 1.13 9.09
CA GLN A 282 -18.71 0.90 8.32
C GLN A 282 -18.76 -0.52 7.72
N ARG A 283 -17.63 -1.06 7.23
CA ARG A 283 -17.57 -2.44 6.73
C ARG A 283 -17.76 -3.45 7.86
N GLU A 284 -17.08 -3.29 8.99
CA GLU A 284 -17.22 -4.18 10.15
C GLU A 284 -18.65 -4.17 10.69
N THR A 285 -19.27 -2.99 10.84
CA THR A 285 -20.66 -2.89 11.29
C THR A 285 -21.65 -3.52 10.30
N ALA A 286 -21.42 -3.39 8.99
CA ALA A 286 -22.23 -4.07 7.98
C ALA A 286 -22.08 -5.60 8.05
N GLN A 287 -20.85 -6.10 8.24
CA GLN A 287 -20.57 -7.53 8.43
C GLN A 287 -21.21 -8.05 9.72
N ALA A 288 -21.08 -7.33 10.83
CA ALA A 288 -21.70 -7.69 12.10
C ALA A 288 -23.23 -7.75 11.98
N LYS A 289 -23.86 -6.79 11.29
CA LYS A 289 -25.31 -6.82 10.99
C LYS A 289 -25.69 -8.05 10.18
N SER A 290 -24.95 -8.37 9.12
CA SER A 290 -25.18 -9.57 8.31
C SER A 290 -25.01 -10.86 9.12
N GLY A 291 -23.97 -10.90 9.96
CA GLY A 291 -23.72 -12.00 10.89
C GLY A 291 -24.84 -12.21 11.90
N LEU A 292 -25.38 -11.13 12.49
CA LEU A 292 -26.53 -11.18 13.39
C LEU A 292 -27.78 -11.71 12.69
N VAL A 293 -28.06 -11.28 11.46
CA VAL A 293 -29.19 -11.81 10.66
C VAL A 293 -29.02 -13.30 10.38
N THR A 294 -27.80 -13.71 10.03
CA THR A 294 -27.47 -15.13 9.78
C THR A 294 -27.60 -15.97 11.05
N LEU A 295 -27.12 -15.47 12.19
CA LEU A 295 -27.24 -16.15 13.49
C LEU A 295 -28.71 -16.26 13.91
N ALA A 296 -29.48 -15.17 13.83
CA ALA A 296 -30.89 -15.14 14.20
C ALA A 296 -31.70 -16.15 13.35
N SER A 297 -31.50 -16.15 12.04
CA SER A 297 -32.16 -17.12 11.15
C SER A 297 -31.73 -18.57 11.44
N GLY A 298 -30.46 -18.80 11.78
CA GLY A 298 -29.95 -20.11 12.23
C GLY A 298 -30.59 -20.58 13.53
N LEU A 299 -30.71 -19.69 14.53
CA LEU A 299 -31.36 -19.98 15.81
C LEU A 299 -32.85 -20.28 15.64
N MET A 300 -33.55 -19.49 14.82
CA MET A 300 -34.96 -19.74 14.50
C MET A 300 -35.16 -21.12 13.85
N ARG A 301 -34.31 -21.46 12.88
CA ARG A 301 -34.35 -22.79 12.24
C ARG A 301 -34.06 -23.91 13.23
N ARG A 302 -33.04 -23.74 14.08
CA ARG A 302 -32.69 -24.73 15.11
C ARG A 302 -33.83 -24.91 16.11
N HIS A 303 -34.45 -23.82 16.54
CA HIS A 303 -35.60 -23.85 17.44
C HIS A 303 -36.78 -24.62 16.83
N GLN A 304 -37.10 -24.39 15.55
CA GLN A 304 -38.14 -25.14 14.84
C GLN A 304 -37.83 -26.65 14.80
N ILE A 305 -36.58 -27.03 14.50
CA ILE A 305 -36.15 -28.43 14.51
C ILE A 305 -36.31 -29.06 15.90
N LEU A 306 -35.92 -28.34 16.96
CA LEU A 306 -36.02 -28.84 18.33
C LEU A 306 -37.48 -28.96 18.79
N ILE A 307 -38.35 -28.02 18.44
CA ILE A 307 -39.79 -28.14 18.70
C ILE A 307 -40.36 -29.37 18.00
N ALA A 308 -40.06 -29.56 16.71
CA ALA A 308 -40.53 -30.72 15.97
C ALA A 308 -40.05 -32.03 16.61
N ALA A 309 -38.76 -32.12 16.98
CA ALA A 309 -38.20 -33.28 17.66
C ALA A 309 -38.84 -33.53 19.05
N ALA A 310 -39.09 -32.47 19.81
CA ALA A 310 -39.76 -32.57 21.12
C ALA A 310 -41.22 -33.05 20.96
N GLN A 311 -41.95 -32.55 19.95
CA GLN A 311 -43.29 -33.01 19.64
C GLN A 311 -43.31 -34.50 19.23
N THR A 312 -42.38 -34.93 18.38
CA THR A 312 -42.22 -36.35 18.02
C THR A 312 -41.92 -37.19 19.26
N THR A 313 -40.96 -36.78 20.10
CA THR A 313 -40.58 -37.52 21.32
C THR A 313 -41.75 -37.61 22.29
N THR A 314 -42.46 -36.50 22.53
CA THR A 314 -43.66 -36.49 23.38
C THR A 314 -44.74 -37.41 22.82
N GLY A 315 -44.93 -37.41 21.50
CA GLY A 315 -45.81 -38.35 20.81
C GLY A 315 -45.42 -39.81 21.07
N THR A 316 -44.15 -40.15 20.94
CA THR A 316 -43.64 -41.51 21.18
C THR A 316 -43.74 -41.94 22.65
N VAL A 317 -43.53 -41.03 23.60
CA VAL A 317 -43.70 -41.32 25.04
C VAL A 317 -45.17 -41.55 25.34
N ASN A 318 -46.07 -40.73 24.80
CA ASN A 318 -47.51 -40.90 25.00
C ASN A 318 -48.06 -42.18 24.34
N THR A 319 -47.50 -42.63 23.22
CA THR A 319 -47.83 -43.96 22.66
C THR A 319 -47.30 -45.07 23.56
N ALA A 320 -46.02 -45.02 23.94
CA ALA A 320 -45.43 -46.05 24.81
C ALA A 320 -46.13 -46.16 26.16
N TYR A 321 -46.56 -45.04 26.75
CA TYR A 321 -47.34 -45.03 27.99
C TYR A 321 -48.70 -45.69 27.81
N ARG A 322 -49.41 -45.40 26.71
CA ARG A 322 -50.69 -46.06 26.39
C ARG A 322 -50.51 -47.56 26.17
N ASP A 323 -49.46 -47.96 25.47
CA ASP A 323 -49.14 -49.37 25.23
C ASP A 323 -48.81 -50.09 26.56
N HIS A 324 -48.07 -49.43 27.46
CA HIS A 324 -47.78 -49.95 28.80
C HIS A 324 -49.04 -50.11 29.66
N GLU A 325 -49.92 -49.11 29.69
CA GLU A 325 -51.19 -49.19 30.43
C GLU A 325 -52.10 -50.30 29.87
N ALA A 326 -52.15 -50.46 28.55
CA ALA A 326 -52.85 -51.58 27.92
C ALA A 326 -52.25 -52.94 28.32
N ALA A 327 -50.92 -53.08 28.27
CA ALA A 327 -50.24 -54.30 28.68
C ALA A 327 -50.45 -54.61 30.18
N LYS A 328 -50.51 -53.58 31.03
CA LYS A 328 -50.81 -53.73 32.46
C LYS A 328 -52.25 -54.21 32.68
N GLN A 329 -53.23 -53.65 31.96
CA GLN A 329 -54.61 -54.12 32.01
C GLN A 329 -54.72 -55.59 31.55
N ASP A 330 -54.02 -55.96 30.48
CA ASP A 330 -53.96 -57.34 30.01
C ASP A 330 -53.33 -58.28 31.05
N LEU A 331 -52.27 -57.83 31.74
CA LEU A 331 -51.63 -58.56 32.84
C LEU A 331 -52.57 -58.71 34.04
N ASP A 332 -53.31 -57.67 34.43
CA ASP A 332 -54.28 -57.74 35.52
C ASP A 332 -55.40 -58.75 35.19
N VAL A 333 -55.91 -58.73 33.95
CA VAL A 333 -56.88 -59.73 33.48
C VAL A 333 -56.29 -61.13 33.52
N ALA A 334 -55.04 -61.31 33.09
CA ALA A 334 -54.35 -62.61 33.16
C ALA A 334 -54.16 -63.08 34.61
N ASN A 335 -53.78 -62.19 35.53
CA ASN A 335 -53.62 -62.50 36.95
C ASN A 335 -54.94 -62.92 37.60
N VAL A 336 -56.05 -62.22 37.30
CA VAL A 336 -57.39 -62.61 37.77
C VAL A 336 -57.75 -64.01 37.25
N ARG A 337 -57.47 -64.30 35.97
CA ARG A 337 -57.68 -65.64 35.40
C ARG A 337 -56.84 -66.70 36.12
N VAL A 338 -55.55 -66.45 36.37
CA VAL A 338 -54.67 -67.38 37.11
C VAL A 338 -55.16 -67.58 38.54
N ALA A 339 -55.56 -66.52 39.24
CA ALA A 339 -56.11 -66.60 40.59
C ALA A 339 -57.39 -67.43 40.63
N HIS A 340 -58.28 -67.25 39.64
CA HIS A 340 -59.48 -68.05 39.50
C HIS A 340 -59.17 -69.54 39.29
N VAL A 341 -58.22 -69.87 38.41
CA VAL A 341 -57.77 -71.25 38.19
C VAL A 341 -57.17 -71.85 39.47
N ARG A 342 -56.35 -71.09 40.22
CA ARG A 342 -55.78 -71.54 41.50
C ARG A 342 -56.86 -71.80 42.55
N LEU A 343 -57.84 -70.90 42.70
CA LEU A 343 -58.96 -71.10 43.62
C LEU A 343 -59.78 -72.33 43.25
N ALA A 344 -60.05 -72.54 41.96
CA ALA A 344 -60.71 -73.75 41.48
C ALA A 344 -59.91 -75.02 41.82
N SER A 345 -58.58 -74.99 41.65
CA SER A 345 -57.68 -76.10 42.02
C SER A 345 -57.71 -76.39 43.53
N CYS A 346 -57.50 -75.38 44.37
CA CYS A 346 -57.60 -75.53 45.83
C CYS A 346 -58.98 -76.04 46.26
N GLY A 347 -60.05 -75.62 45.56
CA GLY A 347 -61.40 -76.11 45.80
C GLY A 347 -61.64 -77.57 45.38
N ILE A 348 -60.86 -78.10 44.42
CA ILE A 348 -60.84 -79.52 44.09
C ILE A 348 -60.07 -80.28 45.18
N GLU A 349 -58.85 -79.84 45.50
CA GLU A 349 -57.99 -80.46 46.52
C GLU A 349 -58.67 -80.52 47.91
N LEU A 350 -59.36 -79.45 48.32
CA LEU A 350 -60.11 -79.43 49.58
C LEU A 350 -61.26 -80.45 49.58
N ARG A 351 -61.95 -80.63 48.45
CA ARG A 351 -63.03 -81.62 48.32
C ARG A 351 -62.48 -83.04 48.40
N GLU A 352 -61.34 -83.29 47.76
CA GLU A 352 -60.65 -84.58 47.84
C GLU A 352 -60.19 -84.88 49.27
N ALA A 353 -59.55 -83.91 49.95
CA ALA A 353 -59.12 -84.05 51.34
C ALA A 353 -60.30 -84.26 52.31
N ALA A 354 -61.40 -83.54 52.10
CA ALA A 354 -62.63 -83.72 52.90
C ALA A 354 -63.28 -85.08 52.67
N ALA A 355 -63.28 -85.58 51.42
CA ALA A 355 -63.76 -86.92 51.10
C ALA A 355 -62.89 -88.00 51.76
N GLU A 356 -61.57 -87.83 51.74
CA GLU A 356 -60.61 -88.74 52.38
C GLU A 356 -60.75 -88.71 53.91
N GLN A 357 -60.88 -87.53 54.52
CA GLN A 357 -61.14 -87.41 55.96
C GLN A 357 -62.43 -88.14 56.36
N LYS A 358 -63.50 -88.01 55.56
CA LYS A 358 -64.77 -88.71 55.81
C LYS A 358 -64.62 -90.22 55.68
N ARG A 359 -63.84 -90.70 54.70
CA ARG A 359 -63.51 -92.12 54.51
C ARG A 359 -62.77 -92.69 55.72
N VAL A 360 -61.69 -92.04 56.14
CA VAL A 360 -60.88 -92.44 57.31
C VAL A 360 -61.69 -92.39 58.62
N ALA A 361 -62.55 -91.38 58.79
CA ALA A 361 -63.44 -91.31 59.94
C ALA A 361 -64.43 -92.49 59.97
N GLY A 362 -64.97 -92.89 58.80
CA GLY A 362 -65.81 -94.08 58.67
C GLY A 362 -65.07 -95.37 59.03
N GLU A 363 -63.86 -95.57 58.51
CA GLU A 363 -63.01 -96.73 58.85
C GLU A 363 -62.69 -96.77 60.35
N SER A 364 -62.35 -95.62 60.94
CA SER A 364 -62.10 -95.53 62.39
C SER A 364 -63.36 -95.87 63.21
N GLN A 365 -64.55 -95.48 62.74
CA GLN A 365 -65.80 -95.79 63.41
C GLN A 365 -66.10 -97.29 63.35
N GLU A 366 -65.93 -97.94 62.18
CA GLU A 366 -66.12 -99.38 62.05
C GLU A 366 -65.17 -100.18 62.97
N VAL A 367 -63.91 -99.76 63.07
CA VAL A 367 -62.95 -100.36 64.01
C VAL A 367 -63.39 -100.19 65.45
N GLN A 368 -63.89 -99.00 65.84
CA GLN A 368 -64.41 -98.75 67.18
C GLN A 368 -65.66 -99.59 67.48
N ASP A 369 -66.59 -99.71 66.54
CA ASP A 369 -67.81 -100.50 66.69
C ASP A 369 -67.50 -101.99 66.82
N SER A 370 -66.55 -102.51 66.03
CA SER A 370 -66.05 -103.88 66.16
C SER A 370 -65.45 -104.13 67.54
N LEU A 371 -64.63 -103.19 68.04
CA LEU A 371 -63.98 -103.28 69.35
C LEU A 371 -65.00 -103.18 70.50
N ALA A 372 -66.04 -102.35 70.35
CA ALA A 372 -67.18 -102.30 71.27
C ALA A 372 -67.97 -103.61 71.28
N GLY A 373 -68.20 -104.20 70.09
CA GLY A 373 -68.79 -105.53 69.94
C GLY A 373 -68.01 -106.61 70.71
N TRP A 374 -66.69 -106.70 70.50
CA TRP A 374 -65.83 -107.66 71.20
C TRP A 374 -65.82 -107.47 72.73
N ARG A 375 -65.90 -106.23 73.22
CA ARG A 375 -65.99 -105.95 74.67
C ARG A 375 -67.29 -106.44 75.31
N SER A 376 -68.36 -106.60 74.54
CA SER A 376 -69.68 -107.03 75.06
C SER A 376 -69.82 -108.56 75.22
N VAL A 377 -68.99 -109.35 74.56
CA VAL A 377 -69.06 -110.83 74.55
C VAL A 377 -68.96 -111.46 75.95
N PRO A 378 -68.04 -111.06 76.86
CA PRO A 378 -67.94 -111.65 78.19
C PRO A 378 -69.14 -111.31 79.11
N VAL A 379 -69.88 -110.24 78.80
CA VAL A 379 -71.09 -109.85 79.54
C VAL A 379 -72.28 -110.71 79.09
N ALA A 380 -72.43 -110.93 77.78
CA ALA A 380 -73.47 -111.80 77.23
C ALA A 380 -73.35 -113.26 77.71
N LEU A 381 -72.13 -113.80 77.75
CA LEU A 381 -71.87 -115.16 78.27
C LEU A 381 -72.22 -115.32 79.75
N ARG A 382 -71.94 -114.30 80.58
CA ARG A 382 -72.31 -114.29 82.00
C ARG A 382 -73.83 -114.24 82.19
N HIS A 383 -74.54 -113.48 81.36
CA HIS A 383 -76.00 -113.41 81.44
C HIS A 383 -76.67 -114.74 81.08
N ALA A 384 -76.20 -115.41 80.02
CA ALA A 384 -76.72 -116.72 79.60
C ALA A 384 -76.52 -117.80 80.68
N ALA A 385 -75.34 -117.84 81.32
CA ALA A 385 -75.07 -118.77 82.41
C ALA A 385 -75.94 -118.52 83.65
N ALA A 386 -76.22 -117.26 83.97
CA ALA A 386 -77.10 -116.88 85.09
C ALA A 386 -78.57 -117.27 84.83
N GLN A 387 -79.06 -117.12 83.58
CA GLN A 387 -80.41 -117.53 83.21
C GLN A 387 -80.62 -119.05 83.32
N ASP A 388 -79.64 -119.84 82.88
CA ASP A 388 -79.73 -121.31 82.95
C ASP A 388 -79.67 -121.83 84.41
N HIS A 389 -79.00 -121.10 85.30
CA HIS A 389 -78.99 -121.43 86.73
C HIS A 389 -80.33 -121.13 87.41
N HIS A 390 -80.96 -120.00 87.05
CA HIS A 390 -82.26 -119.59 87.60
C HIS A 390 -83.40 -120.55 87.23
N SER A 391 -83.45 -121.00 85.98
CA SER A 391 -84.47 -121.94 85.49
C SER A 391 -84.39 -123.31 86.20
N ARG A 392 -83.18 -123.82 86.48
CA ARG A 392 -82.98 -125.06 87.24
C ARG A 392 -83.43 -124.96 88.69
N MET A 393 -83.17 -123.83 89.35
CA MET A 393 -83.60 -123.61 90.73
C MET A 393 -85.13 -123.55 90.87
N GLN A 394 -85.83 -122.92 89.93
CA GLN A 394 -87.31 -122.87 89.95
C GLN A 394 -87.96 -124.25 89.77
N GLN A 395 -87.39 -125.11 88.93
CA GLN A 395 -87.90 -126.48 88.76
C GLN A 395 -87.70 -127.34 90.02
N ALA A 396 -86.61 -127.14 90.77
CA ALA A 396 -86.38 -127.87 92.01
C ALA A 396 -87.34 -127.44 93.15
N LEU A 397 -87.72 -126.15 93.19
CA LEU A 397 -88.62 -125.62 94.20
C LEU A 397 -90.05 -126.13 94.04
N SER A 398 -90.55 -126.19 92.79
CA SER A 398 -91.92 -126.63 92.51
C SER A 398 -92.18 -128.11 92.82
N GLN A 399 -91.14 -128.96 92.70
CA GLN A 399 -91.23 -130.38 93.06
C GLN A 399 -91.25 -130.59 94.58
N ALA A 400 -90.55 -129.76 95.35
CA ALA A 400 -90.53 -129.83 96.81
C ALA A 400 -91.89 -129.43 97.43
N GLU A 401 -92.59 -128.46 96.82
CA GLU A 401 -93.89 -127.99 97.30
C GLU A 401 -95.03 -129.01 97.09
N GLN A 402 -94.99 -129.80 96.01
CA GLN A 402 -96.02 -130.81 95.71
C GLN A 402 -95.94 -132.05 96.63
N ALA A 403 -94.75 -132.39 97.15
CA ALA A 403 -94.55 -133.50 98.08
C ALA A 403 -95.05 -133.21 99.51
N ALA A 404 -95.12 -131.93 99.91
CA ALA A 404 -95.50 -131.52 101.28
C ALA A 404 -97.02 -131.38 101.50
N ALA A 405 -97.82 -131.33 100.43
CA ALA A 405 -99.26 -131.05 100.46
C ALA A 405 -100.12 -132.03 101.30
N PRO A 406 -99.86 -133.36 101.33
CA PRO A 406 -100.69 -134.30 102.12
C PRO A 406 -100.49 -134.15 103.64
N TYR A 407 -99.32 -133.68 104.09
CA TYR A 407 -98.96 -133.56 105.50
C TYR A 407 -99.57 -132.33 106.18
N VAL A 408 -99.90 -131.28 105.40
CA VAL A 408 -100.55 -130.06 105.89
C VAL A 408 -102.05 -130.29 106.14
N GLN A 409 -102.72 -131.06 105.27
CA GLN A 409 -104.16 -131.33 105.40
C GLN A 409 -104.51 -132.27 106.58
N ALA A 410 -103.60 -133.15 106.99
CA ALA A 410 -103.75 -133.99 108.18
C ALA A 410 -103.57 -133.22 109.50
N ARG A 411 -102.82 -132.10 109.49
CA ARG A 411 -102.62 -131.24 110.66
C ARG A 411 -103.87 -130.40 110.96
N ASP A 412 -104.53 -129.89 109.93
CA ASP A 412 -105.66 -128.98 110.08
C ASP A 412 -106.96 -129.70 110.50
N THR A 413 -107.11 -130.98 110.13
CA THR A 413 -108.23 -131.83 110.60
C THR A 413 -108.11 -132.23 112.07
N ALA A 414 -106.90 -132.36 112.62
CA ALA A 414 -106.67 -132.65 114.04
C ALA A 414 -106.88 -131.42 114.94
N ALA A 415 -106.60 -130.21 114.44
CA ALA A 415 -106.80 -128.95 115.18
C ALA A 415 -108.29 -128.60 115.40
N ALA A 416 -109.19 -128.98 114.47
CA ALA A 416 -110.61 -128.68 114.59
C ALA A 416 -111.39 -129.64 115.52
N ALA A 417 -110.82 -130.81 115.85
CA ALA A 417 -111.43 -131.76 116.80
C ALA A 417 -111.19 -131.36 118.27
N CYS A 418 -110.12 -130.63 118.58
CA CYS A 418 -109.76 -130.23 119.95
C CYS A 418 -110.46 -128.97 120.48
N GLY A 419 -111.20 -128.22 119.65
CA GLY A 419 -111.92 -127.00 120.08
C GLY A 419 -113.31 -127.23 120.71
N ARG A 420 -113.85 -128.45 120.66
CA ARG A 420 -115.24 -128.75 121.04
C ARG A 420 -115.44 -129.36 122.46
N ALA A 421 -114.40 -129.47 123.29
CA ALA A 421 -114.46 -130.30 124.52
C ALA A 421 -114.38 -129.59 125.88
N THR A 422 -114.33 -128.26 126.01
CA THR A 422 -114.30 -127.63 127.36
C THR A 422 -115.13 -126.36 127.47
N ARG A 423 -116.41 -126.53 127.86
CA ARG A 423 -117.19 -125.58 128.67
C ARG A 423 -117.15 -126.02 130.14
N GLN A 424 -117.20 -125.04 131.05
CA GLN A 424 -117.63 -125.07 132.47
C GLN A 424 -116.57 -125.24 133.60
N PRO A 425 -116.83 -124.78 134.86
CA PRO A 425 -116.29 -123.52 135.42
C PRO A 425 -115.55 -123.68 136.78
N SER A 426 -114.81 -122.64 137.25
CA SER A 426 -114.85 -122.14 138.67
C SER A 426 -113.77 -121.10 139.05
N ARG A 427 -114.25 -119.91 139.46
CA ARG A 427 -113.91 -119.03 140.61
C ARG A 427 -112.47 -118.77 141.15
N ARG A 428 -112.28 -117.46 141.44
CA ARG A 428 -111.49 -116.75 142.51
C ARG A 428 -110.00 -116.46 142.21
N HIS A 429 -109.38 -115.34 142.58
CA HIS A 429 -109.75 -114.01 143.10
C HIS A 429 -108.43 -113.19 143.18
N ALA A 430 -108.45 -111.93 142.70
CA ALA A 430 -107.76 -110.74 143.23
C ALA A 430 -106.20 -110.73 143.39
N PRO A 431 -105.55 -109.59 143.75
CA PRO A 431 -105.45 -108.35 142.96
C PRO A 431 -104.02 -107.71 142.94
N ARG A 432 -103.84 -106.68 142.08
CA ARG A 432 -102.95 -105.49 142.24
C ARG A 432 -101.40 -105.71 142.21
N PRO A 433 -100.56 -104.64 142.20
CA PRO A 433 -100.46 -103.48 141.27
C PRO A 433 -98.98 -103.16 140.89
N THR A 434 -98.74 -102.09 140.10
CA THR A 434 -97.54 -101.19 139.99
C THR A 434 -96.14 -101.80 140.20
N ILE A 435 -95.18 -101.72 139.26
CA ILE A 435 -94.55 -100.56 138.59
C ILE A 435 -94.13 -100.98 137.18
#